data_AF-A0A7J7Y738-F1
#
_entry.id   AF-A0A7J7Y738-F1
#
_cell.length_a   1.000
_cell.length_b   1.000
_cell.length_c   1.000
_cell.angle_alpha   90.00
_cell.angle_beta   90.00
_cell.angle_gamma   90.00
#
_symmetry.space_group_name_H-M   'P 1'
#
loop_
_entity.id
_entity.type
_entity.pdbx_description
1 polymer ?
#
loop_
_entity_poly.entity_id
_entity_poly.type
_entity_poly.pdbx_seq_one_letter_code
_entity_poly.pdbx_strand_id
1 'polypeptide(L)'
;MGSSLPLLTLLSLLSGPWIKLGNGQVTGMVQLSGGRFQMGTNSPDGRDGEGPVREVTVKPFAIDILPVTNKDFREFVRENKYRTEAEIFGWSFVFEDFVSDELRNKATQQMKSVLWWLPVERAFWRQVRFTHGETSSSQAAPICGRESSPRVTRLRTASTDSPQ
;
A
#
# COMPACT_ATOMS: atom_id res chain seq x y z
N MET A 1 -49.14 -57.88 22.66
CA MET A 1 -48.07 -58.76 22.17
C MET A 1 -47.35 -58.01 21.06
N GLY A 2 -46.06 -57.71 21.25
CA GLY A 2 -45.13 -57.18 20.24
C GLY A 2 -45.42 -55.75 19.72
N SER A 3 -44.47 -54.87 19.46
CA SER A 3 -43.01 -54.96 19.53
C SER A 3 -42.42 -53.61 19.11
N SER A 4 -41.25 -53.29 19.69
CA SER A 4 -40.15 -52.53 19.09
C SER A 4 -40.25 -50.99 19.01
N LEU A 5 -39.46 -50.32 19.86
CA LEU A 5 -38.80 -49.05 19.57
C LEU A 5 -37.44 -49.36 18.90
N PRO A 6 -36.83 -48.45 18.11
CA PRO A 6 -35.83 -47.59 18.75
C PRO A 6 -35.61 -46.17 18.14
N LEU A 7 -34.95 -45.34 18.95
CA LEU A 7 -33.92 -44.33 18.64
C LEU A 7 -34.23 -43.04 17.83
N LEU A 8 -34.28 -41.94 18.58
CA LEU A 8 -33.52 -40.68 18.44
C LEU A 8 -32.90 -40.29 17.07
N THR A 9 -33.28 -39.10 16.58
CA THR A 9 -32.41 -37.98 16.12
C THR A 9 -33.33 -36.82 15.71
N LEU A 10 -33.66 -35.87 16.60
CA LEU A 10 -32.94 -34.61 16.85
C LEU A 10 -32.14 -34.09 15.64
N LEU A 11 -32.67 -33.09 14.92
CA LEU A 11 -32.27 -31.68 15.04
C LEU A 11 -32.75 -30.89 13.80
N SER A 12 -33.47 -29.81 14.08
CA SER A 12 -33.98 -28.85 13.12
C SER A 12 -32.87 -28.00 12.50
N LEU A 13 -33.12 -27.52 11.28
CA LEU A 13 -32.59 -26.30 10.66
C LEU A 13 -31.07 -26.17 10.54
N LEU A 14 -30.58 -26.14 9.30
CA LEU A 14 -29.57 -25.17 8.85
C LEU A 14 -29.65 -25.10 7.33
N SER A 15 -30.66 -24.37 6.85
CA SER A 15 -30.57 -23.62 5.60
C SER A 15 -29.46 -22.59 5.76
N GLY A 16 -28.21 -23.03 5.61
CA GLY A 16 -27.08 -22.13 5.46
C GLY A 16 -27.19 -21.47 4.10
N PRO A 17 -27.24 -20.13 3.99
CA PRO A 17 -27.03 -19.48 2.70
C PRO A 17 -25.64 -19.90 2.24
N TRP A 18 -25.59 -20.58 1.10
CA TRP A 18 -24.35 -20.76 0.36
C TRP A 18 -23.64 -19.42 0.35
N ILE A 19 -22.42 -19.37 0.89
CA ILE A 19 -21.53 -18.23 0.81
C ILE A 19 -21.49 -17.86 -0.68
N LYS A 20 -22.19 -16.78 -1.05
CA LYS A 20 -21.91 -16.09 -2.30
C LYS A 20 -20.55 -15.46 -2.07
N LEU A 21 -19.50 -16.19 -2.45
CA LEU A 21 -18.18 -15.59 -2.62
C LEU A 21 -18.39 -14.49 -3.66
N GLY A 22 -18.43 -13.25 -3.22
CA GLY A 22 -18.48 -12.12 -4.12
C GLY A 22 -17.25 -12.21 -5.00
N ASN A 23 -17.43 -12.65 -6.25
CA ASN A 23 -16.44 -12.56 -7.32
C ASN A 23 -16.26 -11.09 -7.75
N GLY A 24 -16.06 -10.20 -6.78
CA GLY A 24 -15.49 -8.89 -7.03
C GLY A 24 -14.00 -9.09 -7.24
N GLN A 25 -13.61 -9.56 -8.43
CA GLN A 25 -12.26 -9.29 -8.89
C GLN A 25 -12.15 -7.78 -9.02
N VAL A 26 -11.67 -7.12 -7.95
CA VAL A 26 -11.20 -5.75 -8.06
C VAL A 26 -10.01 -5.84 -9.00
N THR A 27 -10.18 -5.36 -10.23
CA THR A 27 -9.15 -5.40 -11.27
C THR A 27 -7.84 -4.86 -10.71
N GLY A 28 -6.79 -5.68 -10.69
CA GLY A 28 -5.48 -5.31 -10.16
C GLY A 28 -5.21 -5.71 -8.70
N MET A 29 -6.14 -6.37 -8.01
CA MET A 29 -5.93 -6.91 -6.65
C MET A 29 -6.03 -8.44 -6.60
N VAL A 30 -5.31 -9.05 -5.67
CA VAL A 30 -5.43 -10.47 -5.34
C VAL A 30 -6.02 -10.64 -3.95
N GLN A 31 -6.96 -11.58 -3.81
CA GLN A 31 -7.54 -11.97 -2.53
C GLN A 31 -6.68 -13.05 -1.87
N LEU A 32 -6.27 -12.80 -0.64
CA LEU A 32 -5.54 -13.76 0.19
C LEU A 32 -6.45 -14.19 1.34
N SER A 33 -6.51 -15.50 1.59
CA SER A 33 -7.31 -16.08 2.68
C SER A 33 -6.81 -15.68 4.08
N GLY A 34 -5.64 -15.03 4.16
CA GLY A 34 -4.93 -14.82 5.42
C GLY A 34 -4.46 -16.14 6.01
N GLY A 35 -4.31 -16.17 7.35
CA GLY A 35 -3.81 -17.32 8.09
C GLY A 35 -2.63 -16.98 8.97
N ARG A 36 -1.93 -18.03 9.42
CA ARG A 36 -0.75 -17.94 10.30
C ARG A 36 0.53 -18.08 9.51
N PHE A 37 1.52 -17.25 9.81
CA PHE A 37 2.85 -17.34 9.24
C PHE A 37 3.91 -16.82 10.20
N GLN A 38 5.17 -17.12 9.92
CA GLN A 38 6.32 -16.62 10.67
C GLN A 38 6.78 -15.29 10.05
N MET A 39 6.69 -14.19 10.82
CA MET A 39 7.12 -12.86 10.41
C MET A 39 8.47 -12.52 11.07
N GLY A 40 9.37 -11.92 10.30
CA GLY A 40 10.67 -11.46 10.75
C GLY A 40 11.80 -12.46 10.47
N THR A 41 12.97 -12.21 11.05
CA THR A 41 14.18 -13.04 10.88
C THR A 41 14.90 -13.28 12.22
N ASN A 42 15.56 -14.43 12.34
CA ASN A 42 16.49 -14.75 13.44
C ASN A 42 17.94 -14.67 12.98
N SER A 43 18.16 -14.23 11.75
CA SER A 43 19.50 -14.12 11.18
C SER A 43 20.28 -13.02 11.91
N PRO A 44 21.59 -13.24 12.18
CA PRO A 44 22.41 -12.25 12.88
C PRO A 44 22.64 -10.96 12.09
N ASP A 45 22.33 -10.95 10.78
CA ASP A 45 22.37 -9.76 9.93
C ASP A 45 21.06 -8.93 9.97
N GLY A 46 20.03 -9.39 10.69
CA GLY A 46 18.78 -8.66 10.85
C GLY A 46 18.99 -7.27 11.45
N ARG A 47 18.38 -6.25 10.84
CA ARG A 47 18.51 -4.84 11.27
C ARG A 47 17.15 -4.27 11.65
N ASP A 48 17.14 -3.10 12.27
CA ASP A 48 15.94 -2.26 12.42
C ASP A 48 14.68 -2.97 12.94
N GLY A 49 14.84 -3.94 13.86
CA GLY A 49 13.72 -4.68 14.44
C GLY A 49 13.09 -5.73 13.52
N GLU A 50 13.79 -6.16 12.48
CA GLU A 50 13.39 -7.28 11.61
C GLU A 50 13.25 -8.61 12.37
N GLY A 51 13.93 -8.76 13.50
CA GLY A 51 13.82 -9.90 14.40
C GLY A 51 13.16 -9.60 15.74
N PRO A 52 12.92 -10.63 16.57
CA PRO A 52 13.03 -12.05 16.22
C PRO A 52 11.86 -12.51 15.35
N VAL A 53 11.97 -13.73 14.81
CA VAL A 53 10.85 -14.41 14.17
C VAL A 53 9.71 -14.58 15.18
N ARG A 54 8.49 -14.21 14.77
CA ARG A 54 7.27 -14.38 15.56
C ARG A 54 6.11 -14.89 14.71
N GLU A 55 5.26 -15.73 15.28
CA GLU A 55 4.02 -16.17 14.63
C GLU A 55 3.02 -15.00 14.59
N VAL A 56 2.52 -14.67 13.40
CA VAL A 56 1.53 -13.63 13.15
C VAL A 56 0.32 -14.26 12.47
N THR A 57 -0.88 -13.88 12.92
CA THR A 57 -2.14 -14.24 12.26
C THR A 57 -2.75 -13.01 11.60
N VAL A 58 -3.07 -13.12 10.31
CA VAL A 58 -3.80 -12.09 9.57
C VAL A 58 -5.14 -12.61 9.09
N LYS A 59 -6.16 -11.75 9.14
CA LYS A 59 -7.49 -12.04 8.56
C LYS A 59 -7.40 -12.08 7.03
N PRO A 60 -8.38 -12.68 6.33
CA PRO A 60 -8.47 -12.54 4.87
C PRO A 60 -8.44 -11.07 4.43
N PHE A 61 -7.69 -10.77 3.37
CA PHE A 61 -7.53 -9.41 2.85
C PHE A 61 -7.20 -9.42 1.35
N ALA A 62 -7.41 -8.27 0.70
CA ALA A 62 -6.97 -8.05 -0.67
C ALA A 62 -5.73 -7.14 -0.69
N ILE A 63 -4.80 -7.40 -1.61
CA ILE A 63 -3.63 -6.56 -1.85
C ILE A 63 -3.46 -6.28 -3.35
N ASP A 64 -2.98 -5.08 -3.68
CA ASP A 64 -2.67 -4.70 -5.06
C ASP A 64 -1.53 -5.58 -5.61
N ILE A 65 -1.65 -6.00 -6.87
CA ILE A 65 -0.64 -6.81 -7.57
C ILE A 65 0.58 -5.94 -7.94
N LEU A 66 0.35 -4.65 -8.21
CA LEU A 66 1.37 -3.68 -8.59
C LEU A 66 1.33 -2.47 -7.64
N PRO A 67 2.46 -1.79 -7.43
CA PRO A 67 2.46 -0.49 -6.76
C PRO A 67 1.55 0.50 -7.49
N VAL A 68 1.00 1.47 -6.75
CA VAL A 68 0.21 2.55 -7.35
C VAL A 68 1.06 3.32 -8.36
N THR A 69 0.51 3.51 -9.55
CA THR A 69 1.21 4.22 -10.63
C THR A 69 0.91 5.72 -10.62
N ASN A 70 1.75 6.50 -11.29
CA ASN A 70 1.48 7.93 -11.53
C ASN A 70 0.14 8.17 -12.23
N LYS A 71 -0.30 7.25 -13.10
CA LYS A 71 -1.61 7.34 -13.74
C LYS A 71 -2.74 7.23 -12.71
N ASP A 72 -2.69 6.21 -11.85
CA ASP A 72 -3.72 5.95 -10.85
C ASP A 72 -3.82 7.11 -9.85
N PHE A 73 -2.66 7.62 -9.40
CA PHE A 73 -2.64 8.75 -8.48
C PHE A 73 -3.12 10.05 -9.14
N ARG A 74 -2.82 10.25 -10.42
CA ARG A 74 -3.33 11.40 -11.16
C ARG A 74 -4.86 11.40 -11.25
N GLU A 75 -5.47 10.23 -11.43
CA GLU A 75 -6.92 10.07 -11.39
C GLU A 75 -7.46 10.42 -10.00
N PHE A 76 -6.85 9.88 -8.94
CA PHE A 76 -7.19 10.20 -7.55
C PHE A 76 -7.13 11.70 -7.24
N VAL A 77 -6.03 12.37 -7.60
CA VAL A 77 -5.85 13.81 -7.38
C VAL A 77 -6.90 14.62 -8.13
N ARG A 78 -7.22 14.24 -9.38
CA ARG A 78 -8.22 14.94 -10.18
C ARG A 78 -9.62 14.84 -9.57
N GLU A 79 -9.98 13.67 -9.07
CA GLU A 79 -11.29 13.41 -8.46
C GLU A 79 -11.45 14.10 -7.10
N ASN A 80 -10.39 14.05 -6.28
CA ASN A 80 -10.46 14.51 -4.89
C ASN A 80 -9.90 15.93 -4.68
N LYS A 81 -9.36 16.55 -5.73
CA LYS A 81 -8.59 17.80 -5.67
C LYS A 81 -7.52 17.78 -4.56
N TYR A 82 -6.90 16.62 -4.39
CA TYR A 82 -5.94 16.37 -3.32
C TYR A 82 -4.61 17.10 -3.57
N ARG A 83 -4.01 17.65 -2.51
CA ARG A 83 -2.66 18.21 -2.52
C ARG A 83 -1.77 17.38 -1.60
N THR A 84 -0.62 16.97 -2.09
CA THR A 84 0.33 16.17 -1.30
C THR A 84 1.04 17.02 -0.27
N GLU A 85 1.63 16.37 0.74
CA GLU A 85 2.50 17.04 1.70
C GLU A 85 3.67 17.75 1.01
N ALA A 86 4.31 17.13 0.02
CA ALA A 86 5.37 17.76 -0.76
C ALA A 86 4.90 19.05 -1.47
N GLU A 87 3.65 19.09 -1.97
CA GLU A 87 3.05 20.29 -2.56
C GLU A 87 2.65 21.36 -1.53
N ILE A 88 2.49 20.98 -0.25
CA ILE A 88 2.18 21.90 0.85
C ILE A 88 3.47 22.49 1.42
N PHE A 89 4.47 21.66 1.68
CA PHE A 89 5.80 22.08 2.15
C PHE A 89 6.59 22.81 1.05
N GLY A 90 6.32 22.50 -0.22
CA GLY A 90 6.99 23.10 -1.37
C GLY A 90 8.34 22.46 -1.73
N TRP A 91 8.69 21.32 -1.12
CA TRP A 91 9.92 20.59 -1.40
C TRP A 91 9.77 19.09 -1.06
N SER A 92 10.66 18.27 -1.62
CA SER A 92 10.81 16.85 -1.27
C SER A 92 12.27 16.42 -1.49
N PHE A 93 12.63 15.22 -1.04
CA PHE A 93 13.93 14.64 -1.32
C PHE A 93 14.01 14.06 -2.73
N VAL A 94 15.12 14.34 -3.42
CA VAL A 94 15.46 13.77 -4.72
C VAL A 94 16.87 13.18 -4.61
N PHE A 95 17.06 12.01 -5.24
CA PHE A 95 18.37 11.36 -5.28
C PHE A 95 19.34 12.22 -6.10
N GLU A 96 20.57 12.39 -5.62
CA GLU A 96 21.52 13.37 -6.17
C GLU A 96 21.81 13.20 -7.68
N ASP A 97 21.84 11.96 -8.18
CA ASP A 97 22.07 11.67 -9.61
C ASP A 97 20.92 12.12 -10.54
N PHE A 98 19.73 12.40 -9.98
CA PHE A 98 18.58 12.90 -10.76
C PHE A 98 18.46 14.43 -10.76
N VAL A 99 19.44 15.10 -10.17
CA VAL A 99 19.49 16.55 -10.01
C VAL A 99 20.66 17.11 -10.81
N SER A 100 20.43 18.19 -11.55
CA SER A 100 21.52 18.89 -12.26
C SER A 100 22.58 19.40 -11.27
N ASP A 101 23.83 19.51 -11.73
CA ASP A 101 24.94 20.03 -10.90
C ASP A 101 24.63 21.40 -10.29
N GLU A 102 24.00 22.27 -11.06
CA GLU A 102 23.56 23.59 -10.62
C GLU A 102 22.58 23.49 -9.43
N LEU A 103 21.56 22.65 -9.55
CA LEU A 103 20.53 22.52 -8.54
C LEU A 103 21.05 21.78 -7.30
N ARG A 104 21.97 20.83 -7.47
CA ARG A 104 22.68 20.16 -6.37
C ARG A 104 23.51 21.14 -5.55
N ASN A 105 24.27 22.01 -6.21
CA ASN A 105 25.06 23.03 -5.53
C ASN A 105 24.17 23.99 -4.73
N LYS A 106 23.01 24.38 -5.30
CA LYS A 106 22.04 25.23 -4.60
C LYS A 106 21.37 24.53 -3.40
N ALA A 107 20.92 23.29 -3.58
CA ALA A 107 20.25 22.51 -2.54
C ALA A 107 21.16 22.26 -1.32
N THR A 108 22.44 21.97 -1.58
CA THR A 108 23.45 21.71 -0.54
C THR A 108 23.77 22.97 0.28
N GLN A 109 23.62 24.16 -0.30
CA GLN A 109 23.80 25.43 0.40
C GLN A 109 22.59 25.78 1.28
N GLN A 110 21.38 25.46 0.84
CA GLN A 110 20.15 25.84 1.53
C GLN A 110 19.86 24.94 2.74
N MET A 111 20.16 23.65 2.65
CA MET A 111 19.83 22.66 3.68
C MET A 111 20.90 21.57 3.73
N LYS A 112 21.11 21.00 4.92
CA LYS A 112 22.05 19.88 5.09
C LYS A 112 21.53 18.66 4.33
N SER A 113 22.25 18.21 3.31
CA SER A 113 21.95 16.96 2.63
C SER A 113 22.02 15.79 3.60
N VAL A 114 21.16 14.79 3.40
CA VAL A 114 21.19 13.55 4.16
C VAL A 114 21.78 12.49 3.25
N LEU A 115 23.10 12.28 3.36
CA LEU A 115 23.84 11.37 2.51
C LEU A 115 23.64 11.75 1.02
N TRP A 116 23.09 10.83 0.22
CA TRP A 116 22.81 10.94 -1.22
C TRP A 116 21.45 11.58 -1.56
N TRP A 117 20.76 12.16 -0.58
CA TRP A 117 19.46 12.82 -0.77
C TRP A 117 19.55 14.33 -0.65
N LEU A 118 19.06 15.02 -1.67
CA LEU A 118 19.01 16.47 -1.76
C LEU A 118 17.59 16.99 -1.52
N PRO A 119 17.40 18.00 -0.66
CA PRO A 119 16.12 18.69 -0.55
C PRO A 119 15.94 19.61 -1.76
N VAL A 120 14.99 19.28 -2.63
CA VAL A 120 14.73 20.01 -3.88
C VAL A 120 13.39 20.73 -3.78
N GLU A 121 13.43 22.05 -3.98
CA GLU A 121 12.22 22.86 -4.09
C GLU A 121 11.38 22.41 -5.29
N ARG A 122 10.06 22.43 -5.12
CA ARG A 122 9.07 22.01 -6.12
C ARG A 122 9.25 20.55 -6.58
N ALA A 123 9.87 19.71 -5.76
CA ALA A 123 9.86 18.26 -5.97
C ALA A 123 8.59 17.63 -5.42
N PHE A 124 7.78 17.09 -6.32
CA PHE A 124 6.55 16.35 -6.00
C PHE A 124 6.26 15.34 -7.12
N TRP A 125 5.32 14.44 -6.87
CA TRP A 125 4.99 13.26 -7.67
C TRP A 125 4.90 13.43 -9.20
N ARG A 126 4.46 14.60 -9.70
CA ARG A 126 4.39 14.87 -11.15
C ARG A 126 5.77 15.11 -11.77
N GLN A 127 6.75 15.50 -10.96
CA GLN A 127 8.08 15.94 -11.36
C GLN A 127 9.15 15.13 -10.62
N VAL A 128 9.63 14.08 -11.29
CA VAL A 128 10.62 13.15 -10.73
C VAL A 128 12.04 13.39 -11.26
N ARG A 129 12.20 14.21 -12.31
CA ARG A 129 13.50 14.55 -12.91
C ARG A 129 13.69 16.06 -12.93
N PHE A 130 14.89 16.50 -12.55
CA PHE A 130 15.29 17.91 -12.48
C PHE A 130 16.52 18.18 -13.36
N THR A 131 16.49 17.67 -14.59
CA THR A 131 17.51 17.94 -15.62
C THR A 131 17.05 19.10 -16.50
N HIS A 132 17.99 19.75 -17.20
CA HIS A 132 17.74 20.94 -18.02
C HIS A 132 16.55 20.74 -18.98
N GLY A 133 15.40 21.32 -18.66
CA GLY A 133 14.23 21.41 -19.54
C GLY A 133 13.27 20.21 -19.59
N GLU A 134 13.59 19.07 -18.98
CA GLU A 134 12.72 17.87 -19.04
C GLU A 134 12.09 17.55 -17.68
N THR A 135 10.78 17.78 -17.59
CA THR A 135 9.95 17.36 -16.45
C THR A 135 9.00 16.28 -16.92
N SER A 136 9.44 15.02 -16.85
CA SER A 136 8.58 13.89 -17.20
C SER A 136 8.58 12.84 -16.09
N SER A 137 7.40 12.31 -15.81
CA SER A 137 7.18 11.12 -15.02
C SER A 137 6.48 10.10 -15.93
N SER A 138 7.00 8.86 -15.96
CA SER A 138 6.31 7.78 -16.67
C SER A 138 4.99 7.48 -15.98
N GLN A 139 3.90 7.46 -16.74
CA GLN A 139 2.56 7.21 -16.22
C GLN A 139 2.40 5.80 -15.62
N ALA A 140 3.20 4.84 -16.10
CA ALA A 140 3.18 3.45 -15.63
C ALA A 140 4.17 3.19 -14.48
N ALA A 141 5.05 4.15 -14.17
CA ALA A 141 5.98 4.00 -13.05
C ALA A 141 5.25 4.12 -11.71
N PRO A 142 5.75 3.42 -10.66
CA PRO A 142 5.31 3.66 -9.30
C PRO A 142 5.42 5.13 -8.94
N ILE A 143 4.45 5.59 -8.18
CA ILE A 143 4.48 6.94 -7.66
C ILE A 143 5.59 7.10 -6.60
N CYS A 144 6.23 8.27 -6.56
CA CYS A 144 7.38 8.55 -5.71
C CYS A 144 7.31 9.97 -5.13
N GLY A 145 7.69 10.10 -3.85
CA GLY A 145 7.69 11.34 -3.10
C GLY A 145 7.13 11.15 -1.70
N ARG A 146 7.18 12.20 -0.87
CA ARG A 146 6.50 12.20 0.42
C ARG A 146 5.00 12.37 0.20
N GLU A 147 4.33 11.24 0.01
CA GLU A 147 2.92 11.16 -0.28
C GLU A 147 2.19 10.43 0.83
N SER A 148 1.99 11.15 1.92
CA SER A 148 1.21 10.71 3.07
C SER A 148 -0.28 10.65 2.72
N SER A 149 -0.71 9.63 1.98
CA SER A 149 -2.14 9.32 1.91
C SER A 149 -2.36 7.82 2.08
N PRO A 150 -2.98 7.40 3.21
CA PRO A 150 -3.36 5.99 3.42
C PRO A 150 -4.41 5.49 2.41
N ARG A 151 -4.94 6.37 1.54
CA ARG A 151 -5.81 5.97 0.42
C ARG A 151 -5.04 5.48 -0.81
N VAL A 152 -3.73 5.70 -0.87
CA VAL A 152 -2.89 5.29 -2.00
C VAL A 152 -2.60 3.81 -1.90
N THR A 153 -2.16 3.32 -0.74
CA THR A 153 -2.08 1.87 -0.51
C THR A 153 -3.49 1.30 -0.33
N ARG A 154 -4.03 0.59 -1.33
CA ARG A 154 -5.39 0.04 -1.27
C ARG A 154 -5.41 -1.28 -0.51
N LEU A 155 -4.97 -1.29 0.75
CA LEU A 155 -5.24 -2.42 1.65
C LEU A 155 -6.71 -2.37 2.05
N ARG A 156 -7.55 -3.16 1.38
CA ARG A 156 -8.93 -3.39 1.80
C ARG A 156 -8.97 -4.67 2.62
N THR A 157 -9.12 -4.51 3.93
CA THR A 157 -9.69 -5.57 4.74
C THR A 157 -11.13 -5.76 4.27
N ALA A 158 -11.58 -7.00 4.14
CA ALA A 158 -13.00 -7.26 4.00
C ALA A 158 -13.66 -6.83 5.31
N SER A 159 -14.14 -5.58 5.36
CA SER A 159 -15.04 -5.13 6.41
C SER A 159 -16.34 -5.90 6.19
N THR A 160 -16.54 -6.97 6.94
CA THR A 160 -17.91 -7.42 7.24
C THR A 160 -18.56 -6.30 8.03
N ASP A 161 -19.38 -5.51 7.35
CA ASP A 161 -20.42 -4.70 7.99
C ASP A 161 -21.22 -5.66 8.89
N SER A 162 -21.13 -5.43 10.20
CA SER A 162 -22.09 -5.98 11.15
C SER A 162 -23.26 -4.99 11.19
N PRO A 163 -24.48 -5.38 10.76
CA PRO A 163 -25.63 -4.54 11.02
C PRO A 163 -25.94 -4.59 12.53
N GLN A 164 -26.20 -3.42 13.10
CA GLN A 164 -26.90 -3.28 14.39
C GLN A 164 -28.35 -3.74 14.26
#